data_AF-A0A7Y9FJI4-F1
#
_entry.id   AF-A0A7Y9FJI4-F1
#
_cell.length_a   1.000
_cell.length_b   1.000
_cell.length_c   1.000
_cell.angle_alpha   90.00
_cell.angle_beta   90.00
_cell.angle_gamma   90.00
#
_symmetry.space_group_name_H-M   'P 1'
#
loop_
_entity.id
_entity.type
_entity.pdbx_description
1 polymer ?
#
loop_
_entity_poly.entity_id
_entity_poly.type
_entity_poly.pdbx_seq_one_letter_code
_entity_poly.pdbx_strand_id
1 'polypeptide(L)'
;MVAAFEVEHTTSIYSGIVRMLDLALSGDPDSVPDLYLVAPDDRENDVRAQLTRPAFGPVANLRLRYLPYSQLAEHRGAIGRFGSGLRRLNEIMRRLG
;
A
#
# COMPACT_ATOMS: atom_id res chain seq x y z
N MET A 1 14.27 -0.13 -9.07
CA MET A 1 13.38 0.20 -7.93
C MET A 1 12.43 -0.96 -7.71
N VAL A 2 12.25 -1.36 -6.46
CA VAL A 2 11.39 -2.49 -6.05
C VAL A 2 10.23 -1.93 -5.23
N ALA A 3 9.06 -2.53 -5.38
CA ALA A 3 7.81 -2.18 -4.71
C ALA A 3 7.22 -3.43 -4.07
N ALA A 4 6.61 -3.27 -2.90
CA ALA A 4 5.90 -4.35 -2.22
C ALA A 4 4.40 -4.07 -2.20
N PHE A 5 3.61 -5.08 -2.56
CA PHE A 5 2.16 -5.00 -2.59
C PHE A 5 1.57 -6.05 -1.66
N GLU A 6 0.73 -5.61 -0.73
CA GLU A 6 -0.09 -6.49 0.10
C GLU A 6 -1.56 -6.35 -0.35
N VAL A 7 -2.20 -7.47 -0.69
CA VAL A 7 -3.59 -7.49 -1.18
C VAL A 7 -4.50 -8.05 -0.10
N GLU A 8 -5.38 -7.21 0.45
CA GLU A 8 -6.23 -7.57 1.59
C GLU A 8 -7.72 -7.44 1.23
N HIS A 9 -8.29 -8.48 0.61
CA HIS A 9 -9.68 -8.47 0.16
C HIS A 9 -10.68 -8.80 1.29
N THR A 10 -10.52 -9.98 1.90
CA THR A 10 -11.40 -10.50 2.96
C THR A 10 -10.64 -10.84 4.24
N THR A 11 -9.31 -10.83 4.17
CA THR A 11 -8.41 -11.07 5.30
C THR A 11 -8.23 -9.79 6.13
N SER A 12 -7.54 -9.93 7.25
CA SER A 12 -7.39 -8.86 8.24
C SER A 12 -6.38 -7.81 7.78
N ILE A 13 -6.83 -6.55 7.63
CA ILE A 13 -5.98 -5.38 7.40
C ILE A 13 -4.80 -5.35 8.38
N TYR A 14 -5.06 -5.64 9.66
CA TYR A 14 -4.02 -5.65 10.69
C TYR A 14 -2.89 -6.61 10.33
N SER A 15 -3.23 -7.83 9.91
CA SER A 15 -2.24 -8.83 9.54
C SER A 15 -1.45 -8.43 8.30
N GLY A 16 -2.09 -7.81 7.31
CA GLY A 16 -1.41 -7.31 6.11
C GLY A 16 -0.42 -6.19 6.42
N ILE A 17 -0.81 -5.24 7.28
CA ILE A 17 0.09 -4.17 7.73
C ILE A 17 1.31 -4.77 8.44
N VAL A 18 1.13 -5.77 9.31
CA VAL A 18 2.24 -6.43 10.01
C VAL A 18 3.19 -7.14 9.04
N ARG A 19 2.69 -7.88 8.05
CA ARG A 19 3.55 -8.54 7.04
C ARG A 19 4.38 -7.53 6.26
N MET A 20 3.78 -6.40 5.89
CA MET A 20 4.51 -5.33 5.20
C MET A 20 5.56 -4.66 6.07
N LEU A 21 5.31 -4.55 7.38
CA LEU A 21 6.33 -4.08 8.32
C LEU A 21 7.49 -5.04 8.43
N ASP A 22 7.20 -6.33 8.59
CA ASP A 22 8.24 -7.36 8.68
C ASP A 22 9.11 -7.32 7.42
N LEU A 23 8.51 -7.16 6.23
CA LEU A 23 9.24 -7.00 4.98
C LEU A 23 10.13 -5.74 4.98
N ALA A 24 9.59 -4.58 5.39
CA ALA A 24 10.33 -3.32 5.40
C ALA A 24 11.50 -3.32 6.41
N LEU A 25 11.32 -3.98 7.55
CA LEU A 25 12.32 -4.06 8.63
C LEU A 25 13.36 -5.15 8.40
N SER A 26 13.06 -6.16 7.58
CA SER A 26 14.00 -7.24 7.24
C SER A 26 15.01 -6.84 6.14
N GLY A 27 14.79 -5.70 5.48
CA GLY A 27 15.64 -5.20 4.39
C GLY A 27 16.80 -4.32 4.86
N ASP A 28 17.62 -3.90 3.89
CA ASP A 28 18.61 -2.83 4.10
C ASP A 28 17.90 -1.51 4.46
N PRO A 29 18.22 -0.86 5.60
CA PRO A 29 17.63 0.42 6.01
C PRO A 29 17.72 1.51 4.94
N ASP A 30 18.73 1.49 4.08
CA ASP A 30 18.92 2.47 3.01
C ASP A 30 18.09 2.14 1.74
N SER A 31 17.44 0.97 1.71
CA SER A 31 16.71 0.46 0.55
C SER A 31 15.28 -0.02 0.88
N VAL A 32 14.57 0.70 1.76
CA VAL A 32 13.17 0.40 2.07
C VAL A 32 12.30 0.54 0.80
N PRO A 33 11.60 -0.53 0.36
CA PRO A 33 10.76 -0.47 -0.82
C PRO A 33 9.53 0.43 -0.58
N ASP A 34 8.98 0.97 -1.67
CA ASP A 34 7.66 1.58 -1.60
C ASP A 34 6.61 0.50 -1.25
N LEU A 35 5.80 0.77 -0.23
CA LEU A 35 4.79 -0.16 0.29
C LEU A 35 3.39 0.23 -0.16
N TYR A 36 2.63 -0.75 -0.61
CA TYR A 36 1.30 -0.55 -1.19
C TYR A 36 0.30 -1.55 -0.61
N LEU A 37 -0.77 -1.05 0.00
CA LEU A 37 -1.89 -1.87 0.44
C LEU A 37 -3.02 -1.77 -0.58
N VAL A 38 -3.40 -2.90 -1.18
CA VAL A 38 -4.42 -2.99 -2.24
C VAL A 38 -5.67 -3.66 -1.66
N ALA A 39 -6.77 -2.93 -1.53
CA ALA A 39 -8.00 -3.45 -0.92
C ALA A 39 -9.26 -2.74 -1.46
N PRO A 40 -10.47 -3.28 -1.21
CA PRO A 40 -11.74 -2.65 -1.60
C PRO A 40 -11.91 -1.24 -1.02
N ASP A 41 -12.59 -0.35 -1.74
CA ASP A 41 -12.74 1.06 -1.34
C ASP A 41 -13.32 1.28 0.07
N ASP A 42 -14.24 0.42 0.51
CA ASP A 42 -14.88 0.48 1.83
C ASP A 42 -13.93 0.16 2.98
N ARG A 43 -12.80 -0.52 2.72
CA ARG A 43 -11.78 -0.85 3.71
C ARG A 43 -10.82 0.29 4.00
N GLU A 44 -10.84 1.40 3.23
CA GLU A 44 -9.88 2.49 3.44
C GLU A 44 -9.94 3.07 4.86
N ASN A 45 -11.15 3.23 5.40
CA ASN A 45 -11.33 3.74 6.76
C ASN A 45 -10.78 2.77 7.82
N ASP A 46 -10.92 1.45 7.61
CA ASP A 46 -10.32 0.44 8.48
C ASP A 46 -8.79 0.56 8.47
N VAL A 47 -8.20 0.75 7.29
CA VAL A 47 -6.75 0.93 7.13
C VAL A 47 -6.27 2.16 7.86
N ARG A 48 -6.93 3.31 7.66
CA ARG A 48 -6.61 4.56 8.37
C ARG A 48 -6.73 4.36 9.88
N ALA A 49 -7.79 3.71 10.35
CA ALA A 49 -7.99 3.43 11.77
C ALA A 49 -6.93 2.50 12.36
N GLN A 50 -6.38 1.54 11.59
CA GLN A 50 -5.23 0.77 12.06
C GLN A 50 -3.99 1.65 12.16
N LEU A 51 -3.69 2.47 11.16
CA LEU A 51 -2.46 3.26 11.13
C LEU A 51 -2.37 4.33 12.23
N THR A 52 -3.49 4.77 12.81
CA THR A 52 -3.50 5.68 13.96
C THR A 52 -3.11 5.00 15.28
N ARG A 53 -3.02 3.67 15.33
CA ARG A 53 -2.69 2.95 16.57
C ARG A 53 -1.20 3.15 16.89
N PRO A 54 -0.83 3.37 18.17
CA PRO A 54 0.57 3.60 18.56
C PRO A 54 1.54 2.49 18.14
N ALA A 55 1.08 1.24 18.10
CA ALA A 55 1.86 0.09 17.63
C ALA A 55 2.35 0.25 16.18
N PHE A 56 1.67 1.09 15.39
CA PHE A 56 1.98 1.36 13.99
C PHE A 56 2.61 2.74 13.76
N GLY A 57 3.03 3.45 14.82
CA GLY A 57 3.77 4.72 14.69
C GLY A 57 4.99 4.66 13.74
N PRO A 58 5.82 3.59 13.77
CA PRO A 58 6.90 3.42 12.79
C PRO A 58 6.42 3.30 11.34
N VAL A 59 5.19 2.82 11.13
CA VAL A 59 4.55 2.67 9.81
C VAL A 59 4.12 4.01 9.24
N ALA A 60 3.75 4.98 10.07
CA ALA A 60 3.43 6.33 9.60
C ALA A 60 4.64 7.00 8.92
N ASN A 61 5.86 6.61 9.30
CA ASN A 61 7.09 7.04 8.62
C ASN A 61 7.39 6.21 7.36
N LEU A 62 6.82 5.01 7.24
CA LEU A 62 6.90 4.22 6.02
C LEU A 62 5.94 4.83 4.99
N ARG A 63 6.38 4.92 3.73
CA ARG A 63 5.62 5.57 2.64
C ARG A 63 4.46 4.70 2.14
N LEU A 64 3.68 4.14 3.07
CA LEU A 64 2.55 3.26 2.81
C LEU A 64 1.45 4.00 2.05
N ARG A 65 1.08 3.46 0.90
CA ARG A 65 0.03 4.02 0.03
C ARG A 65 -1.11 3.04 -0.14
N TYR A 66 -2.32 3.56 -0.29
CA TYR A 66 -3.51 2.76 -0.52
C TYR A 66 -3.85 2.72 -2.01
N LEU A 67 -4.08 1.53 -2.55
CA LEU A 67 -4.58 1.34 -3.90
C LEU A 67 -5.99 0.74 -3.83
N PRO A 68 -7.05 1.57 -3.92
CA PRO A 68 -8.41 1.07 -3.95
C PRO A 68 -8.70 0.32 -5.25
N TYR A 69 -9.58 -0.68 -5.17
CA TYR A 69 -9.95 -1.50 -6.33
C TYR A 69 -10.61 -0.68 -7.43
N SER A 70 -11.42 0.33 -7.09
CA SER A 70 -12.05 1.22 -8.08
C SER A 70 -11.01 1.87 -9.00
N GLN A 71 -9.96 2.46 -8.42
CA GLN A 71 -8.90 3.14 -9.17
C GLN A 71 -8.09 2.17 -10.02
N LEU A 72 -7.78 0.99 -9.48
CA LEU A 72 -7.08 -0.03 -10.26
C LEU A 72 -7.96 -0.54 -11.42
N ALA A 73 -9.24 -0.79 -11.19
CA ALA A 73 -10.18 -1.25 -12.21
C ALA A 73 -10.35 -0.22 -13.34
N GLU A 74 -10.44 1.06 -12.97
CA GLU A 74 -10.57 2.17 -13.92
C GLU A 74 -9.33 2.33 -14.81
N HIS A 75 -8.13 2.21 -14.23
CA HIS A 75 -6.89 2.59 -14.93
C HIS A 75 -6.03 1.41 -15.42
N ARG A 76 -6.31 0.15 -15.02
CA ARG A 76 -5.49 -1.03 -15.39
C ARG A 76 -5.24 -1.18 -16.88
N GLY A 77 -6.19 -0.83 -17.74
CA GLY A 77 -6.03 -0.95 -19.20
C GLY A 77 -4.98 0.02 -19.74
N ALA A 78 -5.02 1.28 -19.28
CA ALA A 78 -4.04 2.29 -19.64
C ALA A 78 -2.66 1.98 -19.03
N ILE A 79 -2.62 1.54 -17.78
CA ILE A 79 -1.38 1.14 -17.10
C ILE A 79 -0.74 -0.07 -17.78
N GLY A 80 -1.52 -1.10 -18.12
CA GLY A 80 -1.00 -2.29 -18.80
C GLY A 80 -0.47 -2.01 -20.21
N ARG A 81 -1.04 -1.02 -20.91
CA ARG A 81 -0.66 -0.69 -22.30
C ARG A 81 0.45 0.35 -22.41
N PHE A 82 0.44 1.35 -21.53
CA PHE A 82 1.31 2.53 -21.62
C PHE A 82 2.13 2.79 -20.35
N GLY A 83 1.83 2.10 -19.25
CA GLY A 83 2.54 2.24 -18.00
C GLY A 83 3.97 1.73 -18.11
N SER A 84 4.92 2.53 -17.61
CA SER A 84 6.29 2.10 -17.36
C SER A 84 6.70 2.54 -15.97
N GLY A 85 7.23 1.60 -15.18
CA GLY A 85 7.58 1.81 -13.79
C GLY A 85 6.38 2.15 -12.89
N LEU A 86 6.67 2.66 -11.69
CA LEU A 86 5.68 2.88 -10.62
C LEU A 86 4.97 4.23 -10.70
N ARG A 87 5.41 5.15 -11.57
CA ARG A 87 4.88 6.51 -11.62
C ARG A 87 3.36 6.54 -11.83
N ARG A 88 2.86 5.77 -12.80
CA ARG A 88 1.42 5.71 -13.12
C ARG A 88 0.61 5.05 -12.02
N LEU A 89 1.18 4.07 -11.32
CA LEU A 89 0.54 3.46 -10.15
C LEU A 89 0.44 4.46 -9.00
N ASN A 90 1.49 5.24 -8.75
CA ASN A 90 1.48 6.28 -7.72
C ASN A 90 0.44 7.39 -7.97
N GLU A 91 0.08 7.64 -9.24
CA GLU A 91 -0.94 8.63 -9.63
C GLU A 91 -2.37 8.21 -9.23
N ILE A 92 -2.63 6.90 -9.09
CA ILE A 92 -3.96 6.36 -8.80
C ILE A 92 -4.12 5.88 -7.35
N MET A 93 -3.11 6.16 -6.51
CA MET A 93 -3.06 5.76 -5.11
C MET A 93 -3.50 6.88 -4.18
N ARG A 94 -4.16 6.51 -3.09
CA ARG A 94 -4.57 7.43 -2.03
C ARG A 94 -3.50 7.48 -0.94
N ARG A 95 -3.20 8.70 -0.49
CA ARG A 95 -2.34 8.92 0.70
C ARG A 95 -3.16 8.65 1.96
N LEU A 96 -2.56 7.92 2.89
CA LEU A 96 -3.26 7.47 4.11
C LEU A 96 -3.12 8.44 5.31
N GLY A 97 -2.41 9.55 5.14
CA GLY A 97 -2.12 10.52 6.20
C GLY A 97 -0.62 10.72 6.29
#